data_AF-A0A2T5GDK9-F1
#
_entry.id   AF-A0A2T5GDK9-F1
#
_cell.length_a   1.000
_cell.length_b   1.000
_cell.length_c   1.000
_cell.angle_alpha   90.00
_cell.angle_beta   90.00
_cell.angle_gamma   90.00
#
_symmetry.space_group_name_H-M   'P 1'
#
loop_
_entity.id
_entity.type
_entity.pdbx_description
1 polymer ?
#
loop_
_entity_poly.entity_id
_entity_poly.type
_entity_poly.pdbx_seq_one_letter_code
_entity_poly.pdbx_strand_id
1 'polypeptide(L)'
;MSSSEAFTPAASSSFIGPMLLGVAGGIVVGFLVFFLVRRFGGRGQGDAADVRERLGRLEKAVDDLRTLLRDEAVRDRLQAEEAARAGREELAASIRSLGAMLAERLDGDLRKQHATLGEMTERLTALLSLNETKLERLREAVEAKLERLRQDNEQKLEAMRRTVDEKLHETLERRLGESFRQVSERLERVHQGLGEMQALAAGVGDLKRVLTNVKARGFLGEIRLEGLLSEILTADQFEQQVPLGPRGERVDFAIRLPGKGEGPVWLPIDSKFPLEDYQRLLEAEEAGDRQAVDEARQKLEARLRAEARSIQAKYVHPPQTTEFALLFVPLEGLYAEILRRPGLFEALQREFRVVVVGPTTAAALLHSLQMGFRTLAIERRSGEVWRLLGAVKNDFARFAELLDKTQKKLQEASHSLDDATKKTRTIVRRLKDVEVLPEAEAGRLLGAGEEDG
;
A
#
# COMPACT_ATOMS: atom_id res chain seq x y z
N MET A 1 -9.70 54.60 -34.28
CA MET A 1 -10.42 55.56 -33.42
C MET A 1 -9.37 56.46 -32.82
N SER A 2 -9.16 57.62 -33.43
CA SER A 2 -9.74 58.90 -33.01
C SER A 2 -8.62 59.68 -32.32
N SER A 3 -8.25 60.90 -32.64
CA SER A 3 -8.62 61.86 -33.68
C SER A 3 -7.47 62.88 -33.67
N SER A 4 -6.99 63.29 -34.85
CA SER A 4 -6.95 64.69 -35.27
C SER A 4 -6.45 65.69 -34.22
N GLU A 5 -5.23 66.17 -34.39
CA GLU A 5 -4.98 67.61 -34.32
C GLU A 5 -3.87 67.95 -35.32
N ALA A 6 -4.32 68.47 -36.47
CA ALA A 6 -3.48 68.91 -37.56
C ALA A 6 -2.71 70.17 -37.13
N PHE A 7 -1.39 70.01 -37.03
CA PHE A 7 -0.44 71.09 -36.87
C PHE A 7 -0.41 71.94 -38.14
N THR A 8 -1.13 73.06 -38.13
CA THR A 8 -0.90 74.18 -39.04
C THR A 8 0.14 75.11 -38.43
N PRO A 9 1.24 75.42 -39.14
CA PRO A 9 1.82 76.74 -39.03
C PRO A 9 1.73 77.44 -40.38
N ALA A 10 1.13 78.63 -40.32
CA ALA A 10 1.01 79.60 -41.38
C ALA A 10 2.38 79.94 -41.96
N ALA A 11 2.70 79.35 -43.11
CA ALA A 11 3.85 79.72 -43.93
C ALA A 11 3.33 80.30 -45.25
N SER A 12 2.83 81.55 -45.24
CA SER A 12 2.51 82.28 -46.48
C SER A 12 2.21 83.78 -46.30
N SER A 13 2.93 84.52 -45.45
CA SER A 13 2.74 85.98 -45.41
C SER A 13 4.01 86.84 -45.26
N SER A 14 5.20 86.25 -45.18
CA SER A 14 6.44 87.01 -44.93
C SER A 14 7.34 87.25 -46.15
N PHE A 15 6.94 86.83 -47.36
CA PHE A 15 7.76 87.01 -48.57
C PHE A 15 7.21 88.00 -49.61
N ILE A 16 5.95 88.44 -49.49
CA ILE A 16 5.33 89.35 -50.48
C ILE A 16 5.53 90.83 -50.09
N GLY A 17 5.76 91.10 -48.80
CA GLY A 17 5.91 92.46 -48.24
C GLY A 17 7.00 93.34 -48.90
N PRO A 18 8.26 92.88 -49.01
CA PRO A 18 9.33 93.75 -49.52
C PRO A 18 9.28 93.93 -51.05
N MET A 19 8.69 92.98 -51.79
CA MET A 19 8.63 93.04 -53.26
C MET A 19 7.52 93.99 -53.74
N LEU A 20 6.37 94.03 -53.06
CA LEU A 20 5.29 95.00 -53.38
C LEU A 20 5.67 96.45 -53.06
N LEU A 21 6.43 96.67 -51.98
CA LEU A 21 6.93 98.01 -51.62
C LEU A 21 7.94 98.56 -52.65
N GLY A 22 8.82 97.70 -53.18
CA GLY A 22 9.77 98.08 -54.23
C GLY A 22 9.10 98.47 -55.56
N VAL A 23 8.07 97.73 -55.98
CA VAL A 23 7.34 98.01 -57.23
C VAL A 23 6.46 99.25 -57.10
N ALA A 24 5.78 99.45 -55.96
CA ALA A 24 4.99 100.64 -55.71
C ALA A 24 5.85 101.92 -55.69
N GLY A 25 7.03 101.87 -55.06
CA GLY A 25 7.98 103.00 -55.04
C GLY A 25 8.48 103.38 -56.44
N GLY A 26 8.82 102.39 -57.26
CA GLY A 26 9.30 102.61 -58.64
C GLY A 26 8.25 103.27 -59.54
N ILE A 27 6.98 102.86 -59.43
CA ILE A 27 5.88 103.43 -60.21
C ILE A 27 5.63 104.89 -59.83
N VAL A 28 5.65 105.22 -58.52
CA VAL A 28 5.43 106.59 -58.04
C VAL A 28 6.53 107.54 -58.50
N VAL A 29 7.81 107.12 -58.39
CA VAL A 29 8.95 107.93 -58.86
C VAL A 29 8.92 108.11 -60.38
N GLY A 30 8.60 107.05 -61.13
CA GLY A 30 8.44 107.13 -62.58
C GLY A 30 7.34 108.10 -63.02
N PHE A 31 6.18 108.10 -62.32
CA PHE A 31 5.07 109.01 -62.60
C PHE A 31 5.44 110.47 -62.30
N LEU A 32 6.17 110.71 -61.20
CA LEU A 32 6.61 112.05 -60.79
C LEU A 32 7.63 112.65 -61.77
N VAL A 33 8.58 111.85 -62.24
CA VAL A 33 9.57 112.27 -63.25
C VAL A 33 8.89 112.53 -64.59
N PHE A 34 7.96 111.68 -65.03
CA PHE A 34 7.19 111.89 -66.26
C PHE A 34 6.34 113.16 -66.21
N PHE A 35 5.70 113.44 -65.07
CA PHE A 35 4.88 114.64 -64.88
C PHE A 35 5.72 115.92 -64.89
N LEU A 36 6.92 115.89 -64.29
CA LEU A 36 7.87 117.01 -64.30
C LEU A 36 8.40 117.31 -65.71
N VAL A 37 8.80 116.28 -66.46
CA VAL A 37 9.34 116.46 -67.83
C VAL A 37 8.27 117.02 -68.77
N ARG A 38 7.01 116.58 -68.64
CA ARG A 38 5.91 117.06 -69.51
C ARG A 38 5.49 118.49 -69.20
N ARG A 39 5.57 118.93 -67.93
CA ARG A 39 5.15 120.28 -67.54
C ARG A 39 6.17 121.37 -67.93
N PHE A 40 7.44 121.00 -68.11
CA PHE A 40 8.54 121.94 -68.36
C PHE A 40 9.14 121.84 -69.78
N GLY A 41 8.59 121.01 -70.66
CA GLY A 41 9.03 120.82 -72.04
C GLY A 41 8.79 121.99 -73.01
N GLY A 42 8.51 123.22 -72.54
CA GLY A 42 8.22 124.33 -73.44
C GLY A 42 8.19 125.72 -72.81
N ARG A 43 9.34 126.21 -72.29
CA ARG A 43 9.84 127.61 -72.32
C ARG A 43 10.95 127.83 -71.28
N GLY A 44 12.07 128.44 -71.70
CA GLY A 44 12.87 129.37 -70.88
C GLY A 44 13.92 128.79 -69.92
N GLN A 45 15.15 129.33 -70.02
CA GLN A 45 16.41 128.91 -69.39
C GLN A 45 16.52 129.11 -67.85
N GLY A 46 15.39 129.29 -67.14
CA GLY A 46 15.34 129.46 -65.68
C GLY A 46 15.00 128.20 -64.87
N ASP A 47 14.40 127.18 -65.50
CA ASP A 47 13.88 125.98 -64.80
C ASP A 47 14.91 124.85 -64.60
N ALA A 48 16.07 124.91 -65.25
CA ALA A 48 17.08 123.85 -65.14
C ALA A 48 17.76 123.80 -63.76
N ALA A 49 17.74 124.89 -62.98
CA ALA A 49 18.32 124.95 -61.64
C ALA A 49 17.40 124.32 -60.57
N ASP A 50 16.09 124.62 -60.59
CA ASP A 50 15.12 124.06 -59.61
C ASP A 50 14.92 122.55 -59.81
N VAL A 51 14.97 122.07 -61.06
CA VAL A 51 14.90 120.63 -61.36
C VAL A 51 16.16 119.90 -60.86
N ARG A 52 17.34 120.52 -60.94
CA ARG A 52 18.61 119.94 -60.44
C ARG A 52 18.63 119.86 -58.91
N GLU A 53 18.10 120.88 -58.24
CA GLU A 53 17.99 120.89 -56.78
C GLU A 53 17.01 119.83 -56.28
N ARG A 54 15.84 119.69 -56.94
CA ARG A 54 14.85 118.66 -56.58
C ARG A 54 15.33 117.24 -56.88
N LEU A 55 16.06 117.02 -57.98
CA LEU A 55 16.72 115.74 -58.27
C LEU A 55 17.78 115.41 -57.23
N GLY A 56 18.59 116.38 -56.80
CA GLY A 56 19.56 116.20 -55.72
C GLY A 56 18.92 115.85 -54.37
N ARG A 57 17.75 116.43 -54.06
CA ARG A 57 16.98 116.05 -52.85
C ARG A 57 16.39 114.64 -52.95
N LEU A 58 15.95 114.22 -54.14
CA LEU A 58 15.42 112.87 -54.36
C LEU A 58 16.53 111.81 -54.29
N GLU A 59 17.69 112.10 -54.88
CA GLU A 59 18.87 111.22 -54.82
C GLU A 59 19.33 111.02 -53.38
N LYS A 60 19.33 112.09 -52.58
CA LYS A 60 19.62 112.02 -51.15
C LYS A 60 18.58 111.19 -50.37
N ALA A 61 17.28 111.37 -50.65
CA ALA A 61 16.22 110.59 -50.01
C ALA A 61 16.26 109.09 -50.37
N VAL A 62 16.66 108.76 -51.60
CA VAL A 62 16.85 107.37 -52.04
C VAL A 62 18.07 106.75 -51.36
N ASP A 63 19.18 107.48 -51.23
CA ASP A 63 20.35 107.01 -50.50
C ASP A 63 20.08 106.84 -48.99
N ASP A 64 19.32 107.75 -48.38
CA ASP A 64 18.86 107.63 -46.99
C ASP A 64 17.95 106.41 -46.80
N LEU A 65 17.02 106.15 -47.73
CA LEU A 65 16.18 104.94 -47.67
C LEU A 65 17.01 103.65 -47.89
N ARG A 66 18.00 103.69 -48.77
CA ARG A 66 18.87 102.55 -49.07
C ARG A 66 19.80 102.22 -47.91
N THR A 67 20.26 103.23 -47.18
CA THR A 67 21.04 103.06 -45.95
C THR A 67 20.17 102.51 -44.82
N LEU A 68 18.95 103.02 -44.63
CA LEU A 68 18.00 102.47 -43.66
C LEU A 68 17.64 101.01 -43.93
N LEU A 69 17.32 100.65 -45.18
CA LEU A 69 17.01 99.25 -45.55
C LEU A 69 18.21 98.31 -45.38
N ARG A 70 19.44 98.79 -45.63
CA ARG A 70 20.66 98.01 -45.35
C ARG A 70 20.85 97.81 -43.86
N ASP A 71 20.62 98.85 -43.07
CA ASP A 71 20.74 98.78 -41.62
C ASP A 71 19.70 97.83 -41.01
N GLU A 72 18.46 97.88 -41.50
CA GLU A 72 17.38 96.97 -41.11
C GLU A 72 17.67 95.51 -41.50
N ALA A 73 18.16 95.27 -42.73
CA ALA A 73 18.54 93.92 -43.16
C ALA A 73 19.73 93.34 -42.38
N VAL A 74 20.66 94.19 -41.92
CA VAL A 74 21.76 93.77 -41.03
C VAL A 74 21.21 93.42 -39.65
N ARG A 75 20.27 94.19 -39.11
CA ARG A 75 19.61 93.90 -37.82
C ARG A 75 18.81 92.60 -37.87
N ASP A 76 18.02 92.37 -38.91
CA ASP A 76 17.25 91.13 -39.07
C ASP A 76 18.18 89.91 -39.16
N ARG A 77 19.30 90.04 -39.87
CA ARG A 77 20.30 88.98 -39.97
C ARG A 77 20.98 88.70 -38.62
N LEU A 78 21.30 89.73 -37.85
CA LEU A 78 21.82 89.61 -36.48
C LEU A 78 20.82 88.90 -35.57
N GLN A 79 19.55 89.31 -35.60
CA GLN A 79 18.49 88.68 -34.80
C GLN A 79 18.24 87.22 -35.19
N ALA A 80 18.31 86.88 -36.49
CA ALA A 80 18.18 85.50 -36.95
C ALA A 80 19.37 84.63 -36.52
N GLU A 81 20.60 85.17 -36.55
CA GLU A 81 21.78 84.47 -36.05
C GLU A 81 21.75 84.29 -34.52
N GLU A 82 21.27 85.29 -33.78
CA GLU A 82 21.07 85.20 -32.33
C GLU A 82 19.99 84.16 -31.96
N ALA A 83 18.84 84.16 -32.64
CA ALA A 83 17.79 83.17 -32.44
C ALA A 83 18.26 81.75 -32.79
N ALA A 84 19.03 81.59 -33.87
CA ALA A 84 19.62 80.30 -34.23
C ALA A 84 20.67 79.81 -33.22
N ARG A 85 21.45 80.73 -32.63
CA ARG A 85 22.38 80.40 -31.53
C ARG A 85 21.62 79.99 -30.27
N ALA A 86 20.62 80.76 -29.87
CA ALA A 86 19.79 80.45 -28.70
C ALA A 86 19.10 79.07 -28.83
N GLY A 87 18.51 78.77 -30.00
CA GLY A 87 17.89 77.47 -30.25
C GLY A 87 18.88 76.30 -30.22
N ARG A 88 20.12 76.49 -30.70
CA ARG A 88 21.17 75.46 -30.60
C ARG A 88 21.64 75.25 -29.16
N GLU A 89 21.73 76.32 -28.38
CA GLU A 89 22.10 76.23 -26.96
C GLU A 89 21.03 75.52 -26.15
N GLU A 90 19.76 75.80 -26.40
CA GLU A 90 18.62 75.13 -25.75
C GLU A 90 18.53 73.64 -26.13
N LEU A 91 18.75 73.30 -27.41
CA LEU A 91 18.82 71.90 -27.85
C LEU A 91 20.00 71.16 -27.20
N ALA A 92 21.18 71.80 -27.16
CA ALA A 92 22.34 71.21 -26.51
C ALA A 92 22.14 71.03 -25.00
N ALA A 93 21.42 71.96 -24.35
CA ALA A 93 21.03 71.84 -22.96
C ALA A 93 20.05 70.68 -22.74
N SER A 94 19.05 70.52 -23.61
CA SER A 94 18.10 69.40 -23.56
C SER A 94 18.79 68.05 -23.75
N ILE A 95 19.70 67.93 -24.73
CA ILE A 95 20.46 66.68 -24.96
C ILE A 95 21.33 66.34 -23.75
N ARG A 96 22.01 67.34 -23.15
CA ARG A 96 22.81 67.13 -21.93
C ARG A 96 21.92 66.69 -20.75
N SER A 97 20.77 67.32 -20.56
CA SER A 97 19.81 66.96 -19.52
C SER A 97 19.27 65.53 -19.70
N LEU A 98 18.93 65.16 -20.94
CA LEU A 98 18.44 63.82 -21.28
C LEU A 98 19.53 62.76 -21.10
N GLY A 99 20.77 63.08 -21.48
CA GLY A 99 21.94 62.23 -21.20
C GLY A 99 22.19 62.04 -19.70
N ALA A 100 22.07 63.09 -18.90
CA ALA A 100 22.21 63.02 -17.45
C ALA A 100 21.10 62.16 -16.81
N MET A 101 19.84 62.35 -17.20
CA MET A 101 18.72 61.54 -16.71
C MET A 101 18.85 60.06 -17.07
N LEU A 102 19.31 59.75 -18.29
CA LEU A 102 19.57 58.37 -18.73
C LEU A 102 20.70 57.73 -17.94
N ALA A 103 21.81 58.45 -17.75
CA ALA A 103 22.93 57.96 -16.96
C ALA A 103 22.52 57.67 -15.52
N GLU A 104 21.78 58.59 -14.89
CA GLU A 104 21.28 58.41 -13.52
C GLU A 104 20.31 57.23 -13.39
N ARG A 105 19.43 57.03 -14.38
CA ARG A 105 18.49 55.91 -14.40
C ARG A 105 19.20 54.56 -14.58
N LEU A 106 20.19 54.49 -15.47
CA LEU A 106 20.99 53.27 -15.68
C LEU A 106 21.84 52.95 -14.44
N ASP A 107 22.47 53.95 -13.81
CA ASP A 107 23.20 53.76 -12.56
C ASP A 107 22.28 53.30 -11.43
N GLY A 108 21.08 53.88 -11.34
CA GLY A 108 20.05 53.48 -10.39
C GLY A 108 19.58 52.03 -10.58
N ASP A 109 19.35 51.62 -11.82
CA ASP A 109 18.92 50.26 -12.14
C ASP A 109 20.04 49.23 -11.92
N LEU A 110 21.29 49.53 -12.29
CA LEU A 110 22.44 48.68 -12.01
C LEU A 110 22.67 48.51 -10.51
N ARG A 111 22.56 49.57 -9.71
CA ARG A 111 22.68 49.49 -8.24
C ARG A 111 21.57 48.62 -7.64
N LYS A 112 20.33 48.73 -8.13
CA LYS A 112 19.22 47.88 -7.68
C LYS A 112 19.42 46.41 -8.05
N GLN A 113 19.91 46.12 -9.27
CA GLN A 113 20.25 44.76 -9.68
C GLN A 113 21.39 44.18 -8.85
N HIS A 114 22.44 44.95 -8.57
CA HIS A 114 23.53 44.51 -7.69
C HIS A 114 23.07 44.26 -6.25
N ALA A 115 22.21 45.12 -5.69
CA ALA A 115 21.67 44.93 -4.35
C ALA A 115 20.80 43.66 -4.25
N THR A 116 19.93 43.42 -5.25
CA THR A 116 19.08 42.22 -5.28
C THR A 116 19.87 40.93 -5.49
N LEU A 117 20.91 40.94 -6.32
CA LEU A 117 21.82 39.79 -6.48
C LEU A 117 22.65 39.54 -5.21
N GLY A 118 23.09 40.60 -4.52
CA GLY A 118 23.77 40.49 -3.22
C GLY A 118 22.89 39.81 -2.18
N GLU A 119 21.65 40.29 -2.01
CA GLU A 119 20.68 39.71 -1.08
C GLU A 119 20.35 38.25 -1.43
N MET A 120 20.22 37.92 -2.72
CA MET A 120 19.99 36.55 -3.16
C MET A 120 21.17 35.63 -2.84
N THR A 121 22.40 36.12 -2.97
CA THR A 121 23.62 35.38 -2.65
C THR A 121 23.73 35.12 -1.14
N GLU A 122 23.41 36.12 -0.31
CA GLU A 122 23.32 35.97 1.15
C GLU A 122 22.25 34.95 1.56
N ARG A 123 21.06 35.01 0.97
CA ARG A 123 19.98 34.02 1.21
C ARG A 123 20.39 32.62 0.80
N LEU A 124 21.07 32.45 -0.34
CA LEU A 124 21.58 31.14 -0.78
C LEU A 124 22.64 30.60 0.18
N THR A 125 23.54 31.45 0.65
CA THR A 125 24.60 31.08 1.60
C THR A 125 24.01 30.66 2.95
N ALA A 126 23.01 31.41 3.44
CA ALA A 126 22.26 31.07 4.65
C ALA A 126 21.50 29.75 4.51
N LEU A 127 20.89 29.49 3.35
CA LEU A 127 20.21 28.21 3.07
C LEU A 127 21.19 27.03 3.03
N LEU A 128 22.36 27.20 2.41
CA LEU A 128 23.40 26.17 2.36
C LEU A 128 23.90 25.84 3.77
N SER A 129 24.23 26.85 4.57
CA SER A 129 24.64 26.66 5.98
C SER A 129 23.56 26.00 6.83
N LEU A 130 22.29 26.37 6.64
CA LEU A 130 21.18 25.77 7.35
C LEU A 130 20.94 24.31 6.93
N ASN A 131 21.16 23.98 5.65
CA ASN A 131 21.11 22.60 5.16
C ASN A 131 22.26 21.77 5.71
N GLU A 132 23.48 22.28 5.72
CA GLU A 132 24.65 21.61 6.28
C GLU A 132 24.42 21.29 7.77
N THR A 133 23.93 22.26 8.54
CA THR A 133 23.58 22.08 9.95
C THR A 133 22.45 21.06 10.15
N LYS A 134 21.43 21.04 9.27
CA LYS A 134 20.35 20.04 9.32
C LYS A 134 20.85 18.64 9.00
N LEU A 135 21.72 18.49 7.99
CA LEU A 135 22.31 17.21 7.61
C LEU A 135 23.18 16.65 8.74
N GLU A 136 23.94 17.51 9.42
CA GLU A 136 24.76 17.07 10.55
C GLU A 136 23.90 16.62 11.73
N ARG A 137 22.86 17.38 12.10
CA ARG A 137 21.89 16.95 13.13
C ARG A 137 21.17 15.65 12.78
N LEU A 138 20.85 15.45 11.50
CA LEU A 138 20.25 14.19 11.02
C LEU A 138 21.24 13.02 11.16
N ARG A 139 22.52 13.22 10.81
CA ARG A 139 23.56 12.21 11.02
C ARG A 139 23.69 11.85 12.50
N GLU A 140 23.84 12.84 13.37
CA GLU A 140 23.92 12.64 14.82
C GLU A 140 22.69 11.89 15.37
N ALA A 141 21.48 12.26 14.94
CA ALA A 141 20.25 11.60 15.37
C ALA A 141 20.16 10.15 14.87
N VAL A 142 20.63 9.87 13.65
CA VAL A 142 20.67 8.52 13.08
C VAL A 142 21.71 7.67 13.81
N GLU A 143 22.91 8.18 14.06
CA GLU A 143 23.96 7.49 14.82
C GLU A 143 23.49 7.18 16.25
N ALA A 144 22.91 8.15 16.95
CA ALA A 144 22.36 7.94 18.28
C ALA A 144 21.25 6.88 18.31
N LYS A 145 20.41 6.82 17.27
CA LYS A 145 19.34 5.82 17.16
C LYS A 145 19.86 4.43 16.81
N LEU A 146 20.88 4.34 15.95
CA LEU A 146 21.56 3.08 15.64
C LEU A 146 22.28 2.53 16.87
N GLU A 147 22.95 3.38 17.66
CA GLU A 147 23.63 2.95 18.88
C GLU A 147 22.63 2.47 19.94
N ARG A 148 21.49 3.16 20.10
CA ARG A 148 20.39 2.67 20.97
C ARG A 148 19.84 1.33 20.50
N LEU A 149 19.59 1.17 19.20
CA LEU A 149 19.12 -0.11 18.65
C LEU A 149 20.14 -1.24 18.87
N ARG A 150 21.44 -0.94 18.77
CA ARG A 150 22.50 -1.90 19.04
C ARG A 150 22.47 -2.35 20.50
N GLN A 151 22.41 -1.40 21.43
CA GLN A 151 22.33 -1.68 22.87
C GLN A 151 21.05 -2.43 23.25
N ASP A 152 19.89 -2.03 22.72
CA ASP A 152 18.61 -2.70 22.97
C ASP A 152 18.61 -4.14 22.43
N ASN A 153 19.21 -4.37 21.27
CA ASN A 153 19.36 -5.71 20.71
C ASN A 153 20.31 -6.57 21.53
N GLU A 154 21.43 -6.02 22.00
CA GLU A 154 22.37 -6.75 22.87
C GLU A 154 21.69 -7.16 24.18
N GLN A 155 20.94 -6.25 24.81
CA GLN A 155 20.15 -6.55 26.02
C GLN A 155 19.07 -7.61 25.76
N LYS A 156 18.34 -7.53 24.63
CA LYS A 156 17.33 -8.53 24.26
C LYS A 156 17.93 -9.90 23.97
N LEU A 157 19.09 -9.94 23.30
CA LEU A 157 19.81 -11.19 23.04
C LEU A 157 20.31 -11.80 24.35
N GLU A 158 20.80 -11.00 25.28
CA GLU A 158 21.23 -11.49 26.59
C GLU A 158 20.04 -12.00 27.43
N ALA A 159 18.92 -11.28 27.44
CA ALA A 159 17.68 -11.72 28.08
C ALA A 159 17.13 -13.01 27.47
N MET A 160 17.21 -13.14 26.14
CA MET A 160 16.86 -14.37 25.44
C MET A 160 17.81 -15.50 25.82
N ARG A 161 19.12 -15.26 25.90
CA ARG A 161 20.11 -16.26 26.33
C ARG A 161 19.80 -16.75 27.74
N ARG A 162 19.52 -15.84 28.69
CA ARG A 162 19.15 -16.20 30.07
C ARG A 162 17.85 -17.00 30.12
N THR A 163 16.82 -16.58 29.38
CA THR A 163 15.52 -17.29 29.33
C THR A 163 15.68 -18.67 28.71
N VAL A 164 16.49 -18.79 27.66
CA VAL A 164 16.78 -20.06 26.99
C VAL A 164 17.58 -20.97 27.91
N ASP A 165 18.61 -20.46 28.61
CA ASP A 165 19.38 -21.22 29.59
C ASP A 165 18.50 -21.68 30.76
N GLU A 166 17.66 -20.80 31.32
CA GLU A 166 16.73 -21.16 32.39
C GLU A 166 15.72 -22.22 31.94
N LYS A 167 15.07 -22.03 30.78
CA LYS A 167 14.10 -23.01 30.28
C LYS A 167 14.74 -24.31 29.82
N LEU A 168 15.93 -24.28 29.25
CA LEU A 168 16.67 -25.49 28.92
C LEU A 168 17.09 -26.21 30.19
N HIS A 169 17.67 -25.52 31.16
CA HIS A 169 18.11 -26.12 32.41
C HIS A 169 16.92 -26.70 33.19
N GLU A 170 15.82 -25.94 33.33
CA GLU A 170 14.60 -26.41 33.99
C GLU A 170 13.96 -27.59 33.23
N THR A 171 13.81 -27.50 31.91
CA THR A 171 13.20 -28.58 31.12
C THR A 171 14.09 -29.81 31.07
N LEU A 172 15.40 -29.63 30.99
CA LEU A 172 16.38 -30.70 30.90
C LEU A 172 16.56 -31.38 32.26
N GLU A 173 16.72 -30.66 33.37
CA GLU A 173 16.76 -31.25 34.71
C GLU A 173 15.46 -31.95 35.07
N ARG A 174 14.30 -31.37 34.71
CA ARG A 174 13.02 -31.99 35.02
C ARG A 174 12.75 -33.23 34.17
N ARG A 175 13.02 -33.18 32.86
CA ARG A 175 12.85 -34.35 31.97
C ARG A 175 13.93 -35.41 32.17
N LEU A 176 15.19 -35.04 32.37
CA LEU A 176 16.25 -35.99 32.72
C LEU A 176 16.02 -36.55 34.11
N GLY A 177 15.60 -35.75 35.08
CA GLY A 177 15.26 -36.20 36.43
C GLY A 177 14.09 -37.19 36.43
N GLU A 178 13.01 -36.90 35.69
CA GLU A 178 11.89 -37.83 35.49
C GLU A 178 12.35 -39.10 34.74
N SER A 179 13.16 -38.96 33.70
CA SER A 179 13.67 -40.10 32.92
C SER A 179 14.63 -40.96 33.74
N PHE A 180 15.54 -40.36 34.52
CA PHE A 180 16.45 -41.06 35.43
C PHE A 180 15.70 -41.69 36.60
N ARG A 181 14.66 -41.04 37.14
CA ARG A 181 13.82 -41.65 38.18
C ARG A 181 13.06 -42.86 37.61
N GLN A 182 12.52 -42.75 36.40
CA GLN A 182 11.83 -43.85 35.71
C GLN A 182 12.79 -44.98 35.31
N VAL A 183 14.02 -44.66 34.93
CA VAL A 183 15.08 -45.63 34.63
C VAL A 183 15.60 -46.28 35.92
N SER A 184 15.77 -45.54 37.01
CA SER A 184 16.14 -46.07 38.32
C SER A 184 15.04 -46.96 38.90
N GLU A 185 13.76 -46.58 38.82
CA GLU A 185 12.64 -47.45 39.20
C GLU A 185 12.55 -48.72 38.33
N ARG A 186 12.95 -48.64 37.06
CA ARG A 186 13.07 -49.81 36.18
C ARG A 186 14.30 -50.65 36.53
N LEU A 187 15.43 -50.04 36.87
CA LEU A 187 16.64 -50.73 37.32
C LEU A 187 16.45 -51.40 38.68
N GLU A 188 15.70 -50.78 39.58
CA GLU A 188 15.35 -51.33 40.89
C GLU A 188 14.34 -52.48 40.76
N ARG A 189 13.35 -52.36 39.85
CA ARG A 189 12.49 -53.48 39.45
C ARG A 189 13.25 -54.60 38.74
N VAL A 190 14.28 -54.26 37.95
CA VAL A 190 15.16 -55.25 37.30
C VAL A 190 16.10 -55.90 38.32
N HIS A 191 16.60 -55.18 39.32
CA HIS A 191 17.40 -55.75 40.41
C HIS A 191 16.56 -56.62 41.36
N GLN A 192 15.31 -56.24 41.64
CA GLN A 192 14.34 -57.12 42.31
C GLN A 192 14.04 -58.36 41.45
N GLY A 193 13.83 -58.19 40.14
CA GLY A 193 13.65 -59.30 39.19
C GLY A 193 14.89 -60.18 38.97
N LEU A 194 16.10 -59.66 39.21
CA LEU A 194 17.34 -60.44 39.18
C LEU A 194 17.55 -61.25 40.48
N GLY A 195 17.04 -60.75 41.62
CA GLY A 195 16.94 -61.53 42.86
C GLY A 195 15.97 -62.72 42.75
N GLU A 196 14.98 -62.63 41.87
CA GLU A 196 14.05 -63.71 41.53
C GLU A 196 14.64 -64.73 40.53
N MET A 197 15.89 -64.59 40.05
CA MET A 197 16.52 -65.56 39.14
C MET A 197 16.80 -66.94 39.78
N GLN A 198 16.78 -67.06 41.11
CA GLN A 198 16.76 -68.40 41.74
C GLN A 198 15.40 -69.11 41.62
N ALA A 199 14.34 -68.40 41.21
CA ALA A 199 13.01 -68.95 40.94
C ALA A 199 12.67 -69.12 39.43
N LEU A 200 13.61 -68.81 38.53
CA LEU A 200 13.42 -68.83 37.06
C LEU A 200 13.33 -70.25 36.45
N ALA A 201 13.47 -71.31 37.24
CA ALA A 201 13.13 -72.66 36.83
C ALA A 201 11.61 -72.92 36.77
N ALA A 202 10.77 -72.04 37.35
CA ALA A 202 9.32 -72.18 37.36
C ALA A 202 8.58 -71.43 36.23
N GLY A 203 9.17 -70.36 35.66
CA GLY A 203 8.50 -69.43 34.73
C GLY A 203 8.24 -69.97 33.30
N VAL A 204 8.91 -71.05 32.89
CA VAL A 204 8.63 -71.72 31.61
C VAL A 204 7.25 -72.43 31.62
N GLY A 205 6.69 -72.69 32.81
CA GLY A 205 5.35 -73.23 32.98
C GLY A 205 4.22 -72.25 32.62
N ASP A 206 4.39 -70.95 32.89
CA ASP A 206 3.32 -69.95 32.70
C ASP A 206 3.09 -69.58 31.23
N LEU A 207 4.13 -69.59 30.40
CA LEU A 207 3.96 -69.40 28.95
C LEU A 207 3.19 -70.58 28.32
N LYS A 208 3.43 -71.81 28.79
CA LYS A 208 2.65 -73.00 28.43
C LYS A 208 1.21 -72.93 28.97
N ARG A 209 1.01 -72.30 30.14
CA ARG A 209 -0.32 -72.11 30.77
C ARG A 209 -1.17 -71.05 30.05
N VAL A 210 -0.55 -69.99 29.54
CA VAL A 210 -1.20 -68.94 28.72
C VAL A 210 -1.56 -69.48 27.33
N LEU A 211 -0.74 -70.35 26.74
CA LEU A 211 -1.04 -70.99 25.45
C LEU A 211 -2.08 -72.12 25.52
N THR A 212 -2.35 -72.69 26.70
CA THR A 212 -3.35 -73.75 26.89
C THR A 212 -4.77 -73.21 27.16
N ASN A 213 -4.92 -71.98 27.67
CA ASN A 213 -6.23 -71.39 27.99
C ASN A 213 -6.84 -70.62 26.80
N VAL A 214 -8.04 -71.03 26.37
CA VAL A 214 -8.80 -70.43 25.25
C VAL A 214 -8.97 -68.90 25.41
N LYS A 215 -9.24 -68.40 26.63
CA LYS A 215 -9.43 -66.95 26.87
C LYS A 215 -8.13 -66.16 26.76
N ALA A 216 -7.03 -66.72 27.27
CA ALA A 216 -5.74 -66.07 27.23
C ALA A 216 -5.20 -65.96 25.78
N ARG A 217 -5.55 -66.93 24.92
CA ARG A 217 -5.25 -66.88 23.48
C ARG A 217 -6.04 -65.81 22.74
N GLY A 218 -7.34 -65.66 23.01
CA GLY A 218 -8.16 -64.58 22.43
C GLY A 218 -7.57 -63.21 22.77
N PHE A 219 -7.22 -63.02 24.04
CA PHE A 219 -6.59 -61.80 24.54
C PHE A 219 -5.24 -61.47 23.87
N LEU A 220 -4.39 -62.47 23.57
CA LEU A 220 -3.15 -62.24 22.82
C LEU A 220 -3.40 -61.73 21.40
N GLY A 221 -4.46 -62.22 20.74
CA GLY A 221 -4.87 -61.73 19.43
C GLY A 221 -5.35 -60.29 19.49
N GLU A 222 -6.15 -59.96 20.51
CA GLU A 222 -6.64 -58.60 20.77
C GLU A 222 -5.49 -57.62 21.04
N ILE A 223 -4.50 -57.97 21.89
CA ILE A 223 -3.31 -57.14 22.13
C ILE A 223 -2.54 -56.85 20.84
N ARG A 224 -2.39 -57.86 19.98
CA ARG A 224 -1.68 -57.68 18.70
C ARG A 224 -2.44 -56.75 17.77
N LEU A 225 -3.75 -56.89 17.69
CA LEU A 225 -4.60 -56.01 16.91
C LEU A 225 -4.60 -54.57 17.47
N GLU A 226 -4.69 -54.42 18.79
CA GLU A 226 -4.62 -53.13 19.48
C GLU A 226 -3.30 -52.40 19.19
N GLY A 227 -2.18 -53.13 19.27
CA GLY A 227 -0.86 -52.59 18.95
C GLY A 227 -0.79 -52.07 17.52
N LEU A 228 -1.26 -52.86 16.54
CA LEU A 228 -1.30 -52.44 15.13
C LEU A 228 -2.21 -51.22 14.90
N LEU A 229 -3.40 -51.21 15.52
CA LEU A 229 -4.33 -50.09 15.41
C LEU A 229 -3.75 -48.82 16.02
N SER A 230 -3.13 -48.91 17.19
CA SER A 230 -2.57 -47.76 17.92
C SER A 230 -1.31 -47.19 17.28
N GLU A 231 -0.56 -48.00 16.55
CA GLU A 231 0.63 -47.55 15.80
C GLU A 231 0.23 -46.77 14.53
N ILE A 232 -0.84 -47.19 13.85
CA ILE A 232 -1.22 -46.66 12.53
C ILE A 232 -2.33 -45.61 12.62
N LEU A 233 -3.30 -45.78 13.50
CA LEU A 233 -4.47 -44.91 13.65
C LEU A 233 -4.38 -44.08 14.93
N THR A 234 -5.04 -42.91 14.93
CA THR A 234 -5.19 -42.10 16.15
C THR A 234 -6.34 -42.60 17.01
N ALA A 235 -6.32 -42.31 18.31
CA ALA A 235 -7.32 -42.80 19.27
C ALA A 235 -8.77 -42.37 18.97
N ASP A 236 -8.97 -41.34 18.16
CA ASP A 236 -10.30 -40.88 17.68
C ASP A 236 -10.81 -41.62 16.44
N GLN A 237 -9.95 -42.43 15.80
CA GLN A 237 -10.24 -43.15 14.55
C GLN A 237 -10.66 -44.60 14.77
N PHE A 238 -10.49 -45.16 15.97
CA PHE A 238 -10.97 -46.49 16.31
C PHE A 238 -11.44 -46.53 17.76
N GLU A 239 -12.29 -47.50 18.08
CA GLU A 239 -12.80 -47.71 19.44
C GLU A 239 -12.82 -49.21 19.76
N GLN A 240 -12.63 -49.54 21.03
CA GLN A 240 -12.61 -50.92 21.52
C GLN A 240 -13.97 -51.30 22.08
N GLN A 241 -14.34 -52.59 21.99
CA GLN A 241 -15.53 -53.15 22.65
C GLN A 241 -16.84 -52.43 22.27
N VAL A 242 -16.95 -52.02 21.00
CA VAL A 242 -18.07 -51.20 20.51
C VAL A 242 -19.34 -52.06 20.39
N PRO A 243 -20.48 -51.64 20.96
CA PRO A 243 -21.74 -52.36 20.83
C PRO A 243 -22.32 -52.12 19.43
N LEU A 244 -22.06 -53.05 18.50
CA LEU A 244 -22.53 -52.95 17.11
C LEU A 244 -23.69 -53.90 16.81
N GLY A 245 -23.93 -54.90 17.65
CA GLY A 245 -25.01 -55.86 17.43
C GLY A 245 -26.39 -55.33 17.83
N PRO A 246 -27.48 -55.85 17.23
CA PRO A 246 -28.85 -55.45 17.54
C PRO A 246 -29.26 -55.77 18.98
N ARG A 247 -28.55 -56.65 19.67
CA ARG A 247 -28.75 -56.99 21.09
C ARG A 247 -27.63 -56.47 21.97
N GLY A 248 -26.80 -55.55 21.47
CA GLY A 248 -25.66 -54.98 22.18
C GLY A 248 -24.42 -55.87 22.18
N GLU A 249 -24.30 -56.82 21.24
CA GLU A 249 -23.07 -57.58 21.05
C GLU A 249 -21.89 -56.63 20.75
N ARG A 250 -20.78 -56.81 21.49
CA ARG A 250 -19.59 -55.97 21.39
C ARG A 250 -18.56 -56.59 20.47
N VAL A 251 -18.09 -55.82 19.50
CA VAL A 251 -16.95 -56.19 18.66
C VAL A 251 -15.65 -55.82 19.36
N ASP A 252 -14.59 -56.60 19.16
CA ASP A 252 -13.28 -56.33 19.79
C ASP A 252 -12.80 -54.91 19.47
N PHE A 253 -12.81 -54.55 18.17
CA PHE A 253 -12.46 -53.20 17.70
C PHE A 253 -13.37 -52.76 16.56
N ALA A 254 -13.58 -51.46 16.43
CA ALA A 254 -14.25 -50.87 15.26
C ALA A 254 -13.53 -49.60 14.79
N ILE A 255 -13.28 -49.50 13.49
CA ILE A 255 -12.71 -48.29 12.88
C ILE A 255 -13.85 -47.33 12.53
N ARG A 256 -13.67 -46.06 12.88
CA ARG A 256 -14.61 -44.98 12.63
C ARG A 256 -14.43 -44.44 11.22
N LEU A 257 -15.33 -44.78 10.29
CA LEU A 257 -15.33 -44.27 8.92
C LEU A 257 -16.29 -43.07 8.77
N PRO A 258 -15.97 -42.13 7.86
CA PRO A 258 -16.86 -41.02 7.51
C PRO A 258 -18.11 -41.54 6.78
N GLY A 259 -19.28 -41.39 7.40
CA GLY A 259 -20.58 -41.71 6.80
C GLY A 259 -21.17 -40.55 6.00
N LYS A 260 -22.09 -40.85 5.09
CA LYS A 260 -22.94 -39.83 4.42
C LYS A 260 -24.09 -39.31 5.30
N GLY A 261 -24.33 -39.94 6.46
CA GLY A 261 -25.40 -39.58 7.42
C GLY A 261 -24.91 -38.79 8.63
N GLU A 262 -25.76 -38.65 9.65
CA GLU A 262 -25.49 -37.86 10.87
C GLU A 262 -24.47 -38.52 11.83
N GLY A 263 -24.08 -39.77 11.59
CA GLY A 263 -23.16 -40.54 12.43
C GLY A 263 -22.01 -41.20 11.67
N PRO A 264 -20.94 -41.63 12.37
CA PRO A 264 -19.88 -42.42 11.76
C PRO A 264 -20.39 -43.80 11.33
N VAL A 265 -19.81 -44.35 10.27
CA VAL A 265 -20.01 -45.74 9.87
C VAL A 265 -18.88 -46.56 10.47
N TRP A 266 -19.20 -47.63 11.18
CA TRP A 266 -18.20 -48.47 11.84
C TRP A 266 -17.74 -49.62 10.94
N LEU A 267 -16.43 -49.81 10.82
CA LEU A 267 -15.83 -51.01 10.22
C LEU A 267 -15.46 -51.99 11.34
N PRO A 268 -16.21 -53.08 11.53
CA PRO A 268 -15.96 -54.02 12.62
C PRO A 268 -14.72 -54.86 12.35
N ILE A 269 -13.91 -55.08 13.40
CA ILE A 269 -12.74 -55.96 13.38
C ILE A 269 -12.79 -56.87 14.59
N ASP A 270 -12.87 -58.18 14.35
CA ASP A 270 -12.90 -59.19 15.40
C ASP A 270 -11.71 -60.14 15.22
N SER A 271 -11.00 -60.41 16.32
CA SER A 271 -9.80 -61.24 16.33
C SER A 271 -10.18 -62.68 16.69
N LYS A 272 -9.97 -63.62 15.75
CA LYS A 272 -10.17 -65.06 16.03
C LYS A 272 -8.88 -65.83 15.88
N PHE A 273 -8.63 -66.68 16.87
CA PHE A 273 -7.40 -67.45 16.95
C PHE A 273 -7.66 -68.96 17.15
N PRO A 274 -8.01 -69.70 16.08
CA PRO A 274 -8.18 -71.16 16.12
C PRO A 274 -6.82 -71.87 16.16
N LEU A 275 -5.99 -71.55 17.16
CA LEU A 275 -4.62 -72.04 17.26
C LEU A 275 -4.55 -73.57 17.35
N GLU A 276 -5.48 -74.21 18.04
CA GLU A 276 -5.48 -75.68 18.20
C GLU A 276 -5.70 -76.39 16.86
N ASP A 277 -6.65 -75.92 16.05
CA ASP A 277 -6.90 -76.51 14.73
C ASP A 277 -5.71 -76.25 13.80
N TYR A 278 -5.06 -75.09 13.93
CA TYR A 278 -3.82 -74.78 13.21
C TYR A 278 -2.62 -75.63 13.67
N GLN A 279 -2.46 -75.86 14.98
CA GLN A 279 -1.40 -76.71 15.53
C GLN A 279 -1.56 -78.16 15.12
N ARG A 280 -2.79 -78.71 15.19
CA ARG A 280 -3.08 -80.08 14.72
C ARG A 280 -2.74 -80.24 13.24
N LEU A 281 -2.96 -79.19 12.43
CA LEU A 281 -2.54 -79.19 11.04
C LEU A 281 -1.02 -79.25 10.90
N LEU A 282 -0.28 -78.40 11.63
CA LEU A 282 1.18 -78.39 11.59
C LEU A 282 1.78 -79.73 12.05
N GLU A 283 1.27 -80.31 13.14
CA GLU A 283 1.68 -81.61 13.65
C GLU A 283 1.44 -82.74 12.62
N ALA A 284 0.30 -82.71 11.92
CA ALA A 284 0.00 -83.66 10.85
C ALA A 284 0.93 -83.48 9.64
N GLU A 285 1.27 -82.23 9.29
CA GLU A 285 2.22 -81.93 8.21
C GLU A 285 3.63 -82.40 8.56
N GLU A 286 4.08 -82.19 9.80
CA GLU A 286 5.37 -82.67 10.31
C GLU A 286 5.45 -84.20 10.35
N ALA A 287 4.36 -84.87 10.73
CA ALA A 287 4.26 -86.33 10.72
C ALA A 287 4.20 -86.93 9.30
N GLY A 288 3.96 -86.11 8.27
CA GLY A 288 3.83 -86.56 6.87
C GLY A 288 2.58 -87.40 6.59
N ASP A 289 1.59 -87.39 7.48
CA ASP A 289 0.33 -88.13 7.32
C ASP A 289 -0.65 -87.33 6.46
N ARG A 290 -0.72 -87.70 5.18
CA ARG A 290 -1.54 -87.00 4.19
C ARG A 290 -3.04 -87.01 4.52
N GLN A 291 -3.54 -88.08 5.15
CA GLN A 291 -4.95 -88.17 5.51
C GLN A 291 -5.26 -87.28 6.73
N ALA A 292 -4.39 -87.33 7.75
CA ALA A 292 -4.54 -86.48 8.94
C ALA A 292 -4.44 -84.99 8.59
N VAL A 293 -3.57 -84.62 7.64
CA VAL A 293 -3.47 -83.25 7.12
C VAL A 293 -4.78 -82.80 6.49
N ASP A 294 -5.37 -83.60 5.60
CA ASP A 294 -6.61 -83.22 4.91
C ASP A 294 -7.79 -83.08 5.88
N GLU A 295 -7.89 -83.97 6.87
CA GLU A 295 -8.88 -83.88 7.95
C GLU A 295 -8.69 -82.63 8.82
N ALA A 296 -7.46 -82.32 9.22
CA ALA A 296 -7.14 -81.13 10.01
C ALA A 296 -7.47 -79.85 9.24
N ARG A 297 -7.14 -79.78 7.94
CA ARG A 297 -7.50 -78.64 7.09
C ARG A 297 -9.01 -78.46 6.96
N GLN A 298 -9.77 -79.56 6.80
CA GLN A 298 -11.24 -79.48 6.73
C GLN A 298 -11.85 -78.95 8.03
N LYS A 299 -11.34 -79.39 9.18
CA LYS A 299 -11.79 -78.89 10.49
C LYS A 299 -11.47 -77.41 10.67
N LEU A 300 -10.26 -76.97 10.28
CA LEU A 300 -9.87 -75.57 10.32
C LEU A 300 -10.77 -74.70 9.42
N GLU A 301 -11.06 -75.16 8.18
CA GLU A 301 -12.00 -74.48 7.29
C GLU A 301 -13.39 -74.35 7.94
N ALA A 302 -13.95 -75.45 8.43
CA ALA A 302 -15.28 -75.45 9.04
C ALA A 302 -15.35 -74.48 10.23
N ARG A 303 -14.28 -74.42 11.04
CA ARG A 303 -14.17 -73.49 12.16
C ARG A 303 -14.16 -72.04 11.67
N LEU A 304 -13.34 -71.70 10.69
CA LEU A 304 -13.26 -70.35 10.14
C LEU A 304 -14.58 -69.89 9.51
N ARG A 305 -15.28 -70.77 8.79
CA ARG A 305 -16.63 -70.49 8.27
C ARG A 305 -17.64 -70.20 9.38
N ALA A 306 -17.58 -70.96 10.48
CA ALA A 306 -18.47 -70.74 11.63
C ALA A 306 -18.17 -69.39 12.31
N GLU A 307 -16.90 -69.03 12.48
CA GLU A 307 -16.49 -67.74 13.04
C GLU A 307 -16.93 -66.57 12.14
N ALA A 308 -16.69 -66.68 10.82
CA ALA A 308 -17.13 -65.66 9.86
C ALA A 308 -18.65 -65.48 9.87
N ARG A 309 -19.43 -66.57 9.92
CA ARG A 309 -20.88 -66.52 10.07
C ARG A 309 -21.30 -65.81 11.37
N SER A 310 -20.60 -66.09 12.48
CA SER A 310 -20.84 -65.41 13.76
C SER A 310 -20.55 -63.91 13.67
N ILE A 311 -19.43 -63.52 13.07
CA ILE A 311 -19.04 -62.11 12.87
C ILE A 311 -20.07 -61.37 12.03
N GLN A 312 -20.49 -61.96 10.91
CA GLN A 312 -21.54 -61.41 10.05
C GLN A 312 -22.83 -61.14 10.85
N ALA A 313 -23.35 -62.18 11.51
CA ALA A 313 -24.63 -62.10 12.21
C ALA A 313 -24.61 -61.08 13.37
N LYS A 314 -23.45 -60.91 14.01
CA LYS A 314 -23.30 -60.00 15.15
C LYS A 314 -23.00 -58.57 14.74
N TYR A 315 -22.18 -58.33 13.71
CA TYR A 315 -21.58 -57.00 13.51
C TYR A 315 -21.82 -56.36 12.13
N VAL A 316 -22.39 -57.07 11.14
CA VAL A 316 -22.62 -56.52 9.80
C VAL A 316 -24.08 -56.05 9.67
N HIS A 317 -24.30 -54.79 10.01
CA HIS A 317 -25.60 -54.09 10.02
C HIS A 317 -25.52 -52.69 9.35
N PRO A 318 -25.52 -52.60 8.01
CA PRO A 318 -25.68 -51.31 7.32
C PRO A 318 -27.05 -50.68 7.65
N PRO A 319 -27.15 -49.34 7.84
CA PRO A 319 -26.15 -48.31 7.55
C PRO A 319 -25.22 -47.95 8.72
N GLN A 320 -25.37 -48.53 9.92
CA GLN A 320 -24.54 -48.20 11.09
C GLN A 320 -23.11 -48.74 10.96
N THR A 321 -22.94 -49.84 10.25
CA THR A 321 -21.65 -50.48 9.99
C THR A 321 -21.42 -50.61 8.48
N THR A 322 -20.18 -50.92 8.11
CA THR A 322 -19.82 -51.25 6.73
C THR A 322 -20.55 -52.49 6.23
N GLU A 323 -20.64 -52.64 4.91
CA GLU A 323 -21.25 -53.81 4.28
C GLU A 323 -20.47 -55.12 4.50
N PHE A 324 -19.29 -55.04 5.10
CA PHE A 324 -18.42 -56.15 5.43
C PHE A 324 -17.70 -55.92 6.76
N ALA A 325 -17.19 -56.98 7.38
CA ALA A 325 -16.34 -56.92 8.57
C ALA A 325 -14.96 -57.55 8.30
N LEU A 326 -13.99 -57.24 9.15
CA LEU A 326 -12.66 -57.84 9.11
C LEU A 326 -12.56 -58.96 10.15
N LEU A 327 -12.10 -60.12 9.71
CA LEU A 327 -11.64 -61.19 10.59
C LEU A 327 -10.12 -61.11 10.70
N PHE A 328 -9.63 -60.67 11.86
CA PHE A 328 -8.20 -60.59 12.13
C PHE A 328 -7.67 -61.94 12.62
N VAL A 329 -6.59 -62.39 11.99
CA VAL A 329 -5.88 -63.60 12.36
C VAL A 329 -4.47 -63.22 12.80
N PRO A 330 -4.07 -63.42 14.07
CA PRO A 330 -2.83 -62.85 14.61
C PRO A 330 -1.54 -63.53 14.11
N LEU A 331 -1.64 -64.70 13.48
CA LEU A 331 -0.49 -65.41 12.92
C LEU A 331 -0.51 -65.33 11.40
N GLU A 332 0.59 -64.85 10.81
CA GLU A 332 0.76 -64.77 9.36
C GLU A 332 0.73 -66.16 8.71
N GLY A 333 1.27 -67.19 9.38
CA GLY A 333 1.22 -68.57 8.88
C GLY A 333 -0.20 -69.13 8.76
N LEU A 334 -1.07 -68.81 9.73
CA LEU A 334 -2.47 -69.20 9.67
C LEU A 334 -3.20 -68.42 8.55
N TYR A 335 -2.91 -67.14 8.36
CA TYR A 335 -3.44 -66.38 7.23
C TYR A 335 -3.00 -66.99 5.88
N ALA A 336 -1.72 -67.36 5.75
CA ALA A 336 -1.21 -68.03 4.55
C ALA A 336 -1.91 -69.37 4.28
N GLU A 337 -2.22 -70.14 5.33
CA GLU A 337 -2.97 -71.39 5.18
C GLU A 337 -4.38 -71.19 4.65
N ILE A 338 -5.06 -70.12 5.09
CA ILE A 338 -6.39 -69.75 4.61
C ILE A 338 -6.35 -69.44 3.12
N LEU A 339 -5.33 -68.69 2.68
CA LEU A 339 -5.14 -68.34 1.26
C LEU A 339 -4.72 -69.55 0.40
N ARG A 340 -3.99 -70.51 0.97
CA ARG A 340 -3.55 -71.73 0.27
C ARG A 340 -4.74 -72.60 -0.13
N ARG A 341 -5.88 -72.49 0.55
CA ARG A 341 -7.07 -73.30 0.30
C ARG A 341 -7.96 -72.67 -0.79
N PRO A 342 -8.10 -73.31 -1.96
CA PRO A 342 -8.86 -72.74 -3.07
C PRO A 342 -10.32 -72.46 -2.68
N GLY A 343 -10.77 -71.23 -2.91
CA GLY A 343 -12.17 -70.83 -2.73
C GLY A 343 -12.59 -70.53 -1.28
N LEU A 344 -11.74 -70.76 -0.27
CA LEU A 344 -12.09 -70.47 1.12
C LEU A 344 -12.18 -68.96 1.35
N PHE A 345 -11.16 -68.20 0.96
CA PHE A 345 -11.12 -66.75 1.11
C PHE A 345 -12.32 -66.08 0.42
N GLU A 346 -12.60 -66.47 -0.83
CA GLU A 346 -13.70 -65.95 -1.63
C GLU A 346 -15.06 -66.33 -1.03
N ALA A 347 -15.20 -67.54 -0.50
CA ALA A 347 -16.41 -67.97 0.18
C ALA A 347 -16.68 -67.13 1.43
N LEU A 348 -15.66 -66.89 2.27
CA LEU A 348 -15.81 -66.05 3.47
C LEU A 348 -16.24 -64.62 3.13
N GLN A 349 -15.63 -64.05 2.08
CA GLN A 349 -15.97 -62.70 1.62
C GLN A 349 -17.37 -62.63 0.99
N ARG A 350 -17.72 -63.57 0.10
CA ARG A 350 -18.98 -63.51 -0.66
C ARG A 350 -20.19 -63.97 0.14
N GLU A 351 -20.06 -65.05 0.92
CA GLU A 351 -21.19 -65.65 1.65
C GLU A 351 -21.43 -64.94 2.99
N PHE A 352 -20.37 -64.59 3.71
CA PHE A 352 -20.47 -63.99 5.04
C PHE A 352 -20.16 -62.50 5.07
N ARG A 353 -19.74 -61.87 3.96
CA ARG A 353 -19.29 -60.47 3.96
C ARG A 353 -18.18 -60.24 5.00
N VAL A 354 -17.28 -61.22 5.16
CA VAL A 354 -16.14 -61.14 6.09
C VAL A 354 -14.84 -61.29 5.30
N VAL A 355 -13.97 -60.29 5.41
CA VAL A 355 -12.65 -60.30 4.79
C VAL A 355 -11.63 -60.73 5.84
N VAL A 356 -10.89 -61.80 5.55
CA VAL A 356 -9.83 -62.28 6.44
C VAL A 356 -8.57 -61.45 6.22
N VAL A 357 -7.94 -61.02 7.32
CA VAL A 357 -6.69 -60.25 7.27
C VAL A 357 -5.67 -60.82 8.25
N GLY A 358 -4.44 -61.06 7.77
CA GLY A 358 -3.27 -61.29 8.62
C GLY A 358 -2.64 -59.97 9.10
N PRO A 359 -1.64 -60.00 9.99
CA PRO A 359 -0.98 -58.80 10.51
C PRO A 359 -0.46 -57.87 9.42
N THR A 360 0.20 -58.42 8.40
CA THR A 360 0.78 -57.63 7.30
C THR A 360 -0.29 -57.00 6.43
N THR A 361 -1.35 -57.77 6.11
CA THR A 361 -2.46 -57.29 5.26
C THR A 361 -3.32 -56.28 6.01
N ALA A 362 -3.55 -56.49 7.31
CA ALA A 362 -4.24 -55.54 8.17
C ALA A 362 -3.47 -54.22 8.23
N ALA A 363 -2.15 -54.25 8.46
CA ALA A 363 -1.32 -53.04 8.46
C ALA A 363 -1.41 -52.27 7.13
N ALA A 364 -1.33 -52.98 5.99
CA ALA A 364 -1.48 -52.35 4.68
C ALA A 364 -2.87 -51.70 4.47
N LEU A 365 -3.94 -52.39 4.86
CA LEU A 365 -5.31 -51.87 4.80
C LEU A 365 -5.47 -50.64 5.71
N LEU A 366 -4.94 -50.69 6.93
CA LEU A 366 -4.96 -49.58 7.88
C LEU A 366 -4.21 -48.36 7.36
N HIS A 367 -3.03 -48.55 6.76
CA HIS A 367 -2.29 -47.44 6.12
C HIS A 367 -3.08 -46.81 4.97
N SER A 368 -3.74 -47.64 4.14
CA SER A 368 -4.62 -47.14 3.08
C SER A 368 -5.78 -46.32 3.65
N LEU A 369 -6.41 -46.77 4.73
CA LEU A 369 -7.46 -46.01 5.42
C LEU A 369 -6.93 -44.71 6.03
N GLN A 370 -5.73 -44.73 6.63
CA GLN A 370 -5.08 -43.55 7.20
C GLN A 370 -4.86 -42.46 6.15
N MET A 371 -4.45 -42.83 4.92
CA MET A 371 -4.33 -41.89 3.80
C MET A 371 -5.69 -41.28 3.41
N GLY A 372 -6.76 -42.08 3.43
CA GLY A 372 -8.13 -41.61 3.24
C GLY A 372 -8.56 -40.60 4.30
N PHE A 373 -8.29 -40.87 5.58
CA PHE A 373 -8.59 -39.94 6.68
C PHE A 373 -7.82 -38.63 6.58
N ARG A 374 -6.53 -38.67 6.21
CA ARG A 374 -5.72 -37.46 5.98
C ARG A 374 -6.30 -36.59 4.88
N THR A 375 -6.70 -37.21 3.76
CA THR A 375 -7.32 -36.50 2.63
C THR A 375 -8.62 -35.80 3.06
N LEU A 376 -9.50 -36.51 3.77
CA LEU A 376 -10.75 -35.93 4.26
C LEU A 376 -10.53 -34.82 5.30
N ALA A 377 -9.52 -34.96 6.17
CA ALA A 377 -9.19 -33.93 7.16
C ALA A 377 -8.71 -32.63 6.48
N ILE A 378 -7.98 -32.74 5.38
CA ILE A 378 -7.55 -31.59 4.56
C ILE A 378 -8.75 -30.91 3.89
N GLU A 379 -9.69 -31.69 3.35
CA GLU A 379 -10.92 -31.15 2.75
C GLU A 379 -11.77 -30.36 3.78
N ARG A 380 -11.95 -30.93 4.98
CA ARG A 380 -12.71 -30.27 6.07
C ARG A 380 -12.08 -28.94 6.50
N ARG A 381 -10.75 -28.89 6.65
CA ARG A 381 -10.04 -27.65 7.00
C ARG A 381 -10.16 -26.59 5.91
N SER A 382 -10.17 -27.00 4.65
CA SER A 382 -10.39 -26.08 3.51
C SER A 382 -11.78 -25.45 3.57
N GLY A 383 -12.82 -26.22 3.90
CA GLY A 383 -14.19 -25.70 4.08
C GLY A 383 -14.32 -24.71 5.25
N GLU A 384 -13.58 -24.91 6.34
CA GLU A 384 -13.54 -23.97 7.46
C GLU A 384 -12.87 -22.64 7.09
N VAL A 385 -11.78 -22.69 6.33
CA VAL A 385 -11.13 -21.49 5.78
C VAL A 385 -12.09 -20.70 4.89
N TRP A 386 -12.86 -21.36 4.02
CA TRP A 386 -13.88 -20.69 3.20
C TRP A 386 -14.98 -20.03 4.03
N ARG A 387 -15.40 -20.66 5.13
CA ARG A 387 -16.40 -20.09 6.05
C ARG A 387 -15.84 -18.84 6.74
N LEU A 388 -14.59 -18.90 7.20
CA LEU A 388 -13.90 -17.77 7.83
C LEU A 388 -13.74 -16.61 6.83
N LEU A 389 -13.33 -16.89 5.60
CA LEU A 389 -13.24 -15.90 4.53
C LEU A 389 -14.61 -15.27 4.21
N GLY A 390 -15.69 -16.05 4.26
CA GLY A 390 -17.06 -15.54 4.13
C GLY A 390 -17.45 -14.57 5.26
N ALA A 391 -17.08 -14.89 6.50
CA ALA A 391 -17.31 -14.00 7.65
C ALA A 391 -16.51 -12.69 7.50
N VAL A 392 -15.23 -12.78 7.13
CA VAL A 392 -14.36 -11.62 6.88
C VAL A 392 -14.89 -10.75 5.74
N LYS A 393 -15.39 -11.34 4.66
CA LYS A 393 -16.02 -10.60 3.56
C LYS A 393 -17.21 -9.75 4.04
N ASN A 394 -18.05 -10.30 4.93
CA ASN A 394 -19.16 -9.57 5.51
C ASN A 394 -18.70 -8.42 6.42
N ASP A 395 -17.61 -8.60 7.18
CA ASP A 395 -17.01 -7.53 7.96
C ASP A 395 -16.46 -6.40 7.08
N PHE A 396 -15.81 -6.73 5.97
CA PHE A 396 -15.35 -5.74 5.00
C PHE A 396 -16.51 -4.96 4.35
N ALA A 397 -17.63 -5.63 4.07
CA ALA A 397 -18.83 -4.94 3.56
C ALA A 397 -19.39 -3.94 4.59
N ARG A 398 -19.48 -4.34 5.87
CA ARG A 398 -19.88 -3.43 6.97
C ARG A 398 -18.92 -2.25 7.13
N PHE A 399 -17.62 -2.51 7.01
CA PHE A 399 -16.60 -1.46 7.09
C PHE A 399 -16.70 -0.48 5.91
N ALA A 400 -16.97 -0.98 4.70
CA ALA A 400 -17.20 -0.13 3.54
C ALA A 400 -18.43 0.79 3.72
N GLU A 401 -19.54 0.29 4.28
CA GLU A 401 -20.70 1.13 4.63
C GLU A 401 -20.37 2.20 5.67
N LEU A 402 -19.52 1.88 6.65
CA LEU A 402 -19.08 2.83 7.67
C LEU A 402 -18.23 3.95 7.05
N LEU A 403 -17.34 3.60 6.11
CA LEU A 403 -16.53 4.57 5.37
C LEU A 403 -17.39 5.47 4.49
N ASP A 404 -18.39 4.93 3.79
CA ASP A 404 -19.32 5.71 2.97
C ASP A 404 -20.11 6.72 3.83
N LYS A 405 -20.62 6.29 4.99
CA LYS A 405 -21.29 7.19 5.95
C LYS A 405 -20.34 8.29 6.45
N THR A 406 -19.08 7.95 6.71
CA THR A 406 -18.07 8.91 7.16
C THR A 406 -17.74 9.92 6.07
N GLN A 407 -17.60 9.48 4.82
CA GLN A 407 -17.39 10.35 3.67
C GLN A 407 -18.54 11.35 3.50
N LYS A 408 -19.79 10.89 3.61
CA LYS A 408 -20.97 11.75 3.53
C LYS A 408 -20.97 12.84 4.60
N LYS A 409 -20.66 12.49 5.85
CA LYS A 409 -20.55 13.46 6.95
C LYS A 409 -19.43 14.49 6.72
N LEU A 410 -18.30 14.07 6.16
CA LEU A 410 -17.21 14.98 5.81
C LEU A 410 -17.62 15.95 4.68
N GLN A 411 -18.36 15.47 3.68
CA GLN A 411 -18.92 16.34 2.65
C GLN A 411 -19.92 17.35 3.21
N GLU A 412 -20.82 16.93 4.11
CA GLU A 412 -21.76 17.84 4.78
C GLU A 412 -21.03 18.91 5.61
N ALA A 413 -19.99 18.51 6.35
CA ALA A 413 -19.15 19.45 7.09
C ALA A 413 -18.42 20.43 6.16
N SER A 414 -17.91 19.95 5.03
CA SER A 414 -17.29 20.80 4.00
C SER A 414 -18.29 21.82 3.43
N HIS A 415 -19.51 21.40 3.09
CA HIS A 415 -20.56 22.30 2.61
C HIS A 415 -20.92 23.37 3.65
N SER A 416 -21.00 22.98 4.93
CA SER A 416 -21.29 23.91 6.02
C SER A 416 -20.18 24.97 6.19
N LEU A 417 -18.91 24.58 6.02
CA LEU A 417 -17.76 25.50 6.03
C LEU A 417 -17.80 26.48 4.86
N ASP A 418 -18.17 26.03 3.66
CA ASP A 418 -18.30 26.89 2.48
C ASP A 418 -19.39 27.94 2.67
N ASP A 419 -20.54 27.55 3.23
CA ASP A 419 -21.65 28.46 3.50
C ASP A 419 -21.31 29.47 4.61
N ALA A 420 -20.64 29.03 5.67
CA ALA A 420 -20.10 29.94 6.69
C ALA A 420 -19.13 30.96 6.06
N THR A 421 -18.23 30.52 5.18
CA THR A 421 -17.27 31.38 4.49
C THR A 421 -17.97 32.42 3.60
N LYS A 422 -19.00 32.03 2.85
CA LYS A 422 -19.81 32.97 2.04
C LYS A 422 -20.53 33.99 2.92
N LYS A 423 -21.12 33.55 4.05
CA LYS A 423 -21.82 34.42 4.99
C LYS A 423 -20.86 35.43 5.63
N THR A 424 -19.68 34.98 6.05
CA THR A 424 -18.59 35.84 6.56
C THR A 424 -18.15 36.86 5.53
N ARG A 425 -17.94 36.47 4.26
CA ARG A 425 -17.62 37.43 3.18
C ARG A 425 -18.70 38.49 2.99
N THR A 426 -19.96 38.08 3.09
CA THR A 426 -21.11 39.01 2.98
C THR A 426 -21.14 39.99 4.16
N ILE A 427 -20.91 39.50 5.38
CA ILE A 427 -20.81 40.31 6.60
C ILE A 427 -19.64 41.30 6.50
N VAL A 428 -18.45 40.84 6.11
CA VAL A 428 -17.27 41.70 5.91
C VAL A 428 -17.52 42.77 4.85
N ARG A 429 -18.23 42.43 3.76
CA ARG A 429 -18.58 43.42 2.74
C ARG A 429 -19.52 44.49 3.29
N ARG A 430 -20.56 44.09 4.03
CA ARG A 430 -21.49 45.03 4.69
C ARG A 430 -20.81 45.89 5.76
N LEU A 431 -19.86 45.32 6.52
CA LEU A 431 -19.07 46.07 7.52
C LEU A 431 -18.10 47.07 6.88
N LYS A 432 -17.60 46.79 5.67
CA LYS A 432 -16.74 47.71 4.90
C LYS A 432 -17.49 48.94 4.38
N ASP A 433 -18.81 48.82 4.17
CA ASP A 433 -19.68 49.89 3.71
C ASP A 433 -20.19 50.78 4.87
N VAL A 434 -19.87 50.44 6.13
CA VAL A 434 -20.17 51.28 7.29
C VAL A 434 -18.97 52.19 7.53
N GLU A 435 -19.07 53.44 7.10
CA GLU A 435 -18.10 54.50 7.42
C GLU A 435 -17.95 54.66 8.94
N VAL A 436 -16.71 54.95 9.35
CA VAL A 436 -16.28 55.16 10.74
C VAL A 436 -17.18 56.20 11.40
N LEU A 437 -18.03 55.74 12.33
CA LEU A 437 -18.84 56.62 13.17
C LEU A 437 -17.92 57.36 14.17
N PRO A 438 -18.12 58.68 14.38
CA PRO A 438 -17.40 59.43 15.41
C PRO A 438 -17.58 58.79 16.80
N GLU A 439 -16.52 58.71 17.60
CA GLU A 439 -16.48 58.06 18.93
C GLU A 439 -17.61 58.47 19.89
N ALA A 440 -18.26 59.63 19.65
CA ALA A 440 -19.36 60.14 20.46
C ALA A 440 -20.66 59.32 20.38
N GLU A 441 -20.87 58.48 19.35
CA GLU A 441 -22.08 57.65 19.21
C GLU A 441 -21.87 56.16 19.51
N ALA A 442 -20.64 55.65 19.44
CA ALA A 442 -20.33 54.25 19.76
C ALA A 442 -20.56 53.92 21.26
N GLY A 443 -20.35 54.88 22.15
CA GLY A 443 -20.61 54.73 23.58
C GLY A 443 -22.09 54.61 23.95
N ARG A 444 -23.03 55.04 23.10
CA ARG A 444 -24.48 54.91 23.35
C ARG A 444 -25.07 53.58 22.88
N LEU A 445 -24.43 52.91 21.92
CA LEU A 445 -24.88 51.60 21.42
C LEU A 445 -24.29 50.42 22.20
N LEU A 446 -23.18 50.61 22.92
CA LEU A 446 -22.50 49.56 23.69
C LEU A 446 -22.76 49.58 25.21
N GLY A 447 -23.78 50.30 25.68
CA GLY A 447 -24.08 50.36 27.12
C GLY A 447 -25.56 50.47 27.44
N ALA A 448 -26.21 49.32 27.65
CA ALA A 448 -27.23 49.07 28.70
C ALA A 448 -27.98 47.76 28.36
N GLY A 449 -27.39 46.64 28.75
CA GLY A 449 -28.09 45.37 28.90
C GLY A 449 -27.78 44.87 30.30
N GLU A 450 -28.41 45.51 31.28
CA GLU A 450 -28.48 45.06 32.67
C GLU A 450 -29.00 43.62 32.76
N GLU A 451 -28.43 42.93 33.74
CA GLU A 451 -28.97 41.82 34.53
C GLU A 451 -30.47 41.55 34.38
N ASP A 452 -30.85 40.32 34.01
CA ASP A 452 -31.82 39.49 34.74
C ASP A 452 -32.15 38.20 33.94
N GLY A 453 -32.04 37.04 34.60
CA GLY A 453 -32.60 35.74 34.15
C GLY A 453 -31.67 34.55 34.18
#